data_AF-A0A2N3GDK7-F1
#
_entry.id   AF-A0A2N3GDK7-F1
#
_cell.length_a   1.000
_cell.length_b   1.000
_cell.length_c   1.000
_cell.angle_alpha   90.00
_cell.angle_beta   90.00
_cell.angle_gamma   90.00
#
_symmetry.space_group_name_H-M   'P 1'
#
loop_
_entity.id
_entity.type
_entity.pdbx_description
1 polymer ?
#
loop_
_entity_poly.entity_id
_entity_poly.type
_entity_poly.pdbx_seq_one_letter_code
_entity_poly.pdbx_strand_id
1 'polypeptide(L)'
;MRTPRRRQGWIGLESALVSDVPAADRGRPAGSYDLVVAAFVGMLLISNIGATKLISFGPTWAPGGVPILPIITDGGAILFPLTYILGDVLAEVYGLRRANRAIITGFVLAAVMSVTFLIVDAAPPAADWPNQDAWHAVLGFVPRIVVASLLGYLAGQLLNALVLVRIKQRWGEERLWVRLIGSTLIGEFADTMVFCLIAFGPLGNVLGGESIPWPALINYIAVGWLYKVGVEVIFLPLTYRVIAAIKRREIAA
;
A
#
# COMPACT_ATOMS: atom_id res chain seq x y z
N MET A 1 42.85 16.75 32.49
CA MET A 1 41.59 17.03 33.24
C MET A 1 40.44 17.07 32.25
N ARG A 2 39.52 16.11 32.32
CA ARG A 2 38.31 16.00 31.49
C ARG A 2 37.18 16.77 32.16
N THR A 3 36.59 17.76 31.49
CA THR A 3 35.34 18.39 31.91
C THR A 3 34.13 17.61 31.35
N PRO A 4 33.04 17.42 32.12
CA PRO A 4 31.95 16.54 31.74
C PRO A 4 30.90 17.25 30.86
N ARG A 5 30.41 16.53 29.84
CA ARG A 5 29.21 16.88 29.06
C ARG A 5 27.99 16.97 29.99
N ARG A 6 27.40 18.16 30.12
CA ARG A 6 26.06 18.34 30.70
C ARG A 6 25.00 17.75 29.77
N ARG A 7 24.19 16.85 30.32
CA ARG A 7 22.90 16.41 29.76
C ARG A 7 21.91 17.58 29.80
N GLN A 8 21.60 18.17 28.67
CA GLN A 8 20.28 18.77 28.40
C GLN A 8 19.45 17.65 27.74
N GLY A 9 18.40 17.08 28.31
CA GLY A 9 17.39 17.67 29.17
C GLY A 9 16.11 17.94 28.36
N TRP A 10 15.59 16.91 27.67
CA TRP A 10 14.18 16.51 27.44
C TRP A 10 13.05 17.56 27.28
N ILE A 11 13.34 18.84 27.08
CA ILE A 11 12.33 19.93 26.98
C ILE A 11 12.29 20.57 25.57
N GLY A 12 13.20 20.20 24.66
CA GLY A 12 13.25 20.73 23.29
C GLY A 12 12.40 20.00 22.24
N LEU A 13 11.55 19.04 22.62
CA LEU A 13 10.81 18.19 21.68
C LEU A 13 9.42 18.74 21.29
N GLU A 14 8.84 19.66 22.08
CA GLU A 14 7.52 20.24 21.76
C GLU A 14 7.62 21.49 20.88
N SER A 15 8.69 22.27 20.97
CA SER A 15 8.85 23.50 20.16
C SER A 15 9.26 23.24 18.71
N ALA A 16 9.64 22.01 18.34
CA ALA A 16 10.00 21.61 16.97
C ALA A 16 8.80 21.07 16.16
N LEU A 17 7.59 21.07 16.74
CA LEU A 17 6.38 20.53 16.12
C LEU A 17 5.42 21.59 15.56
N VAL A 18 5.69 22.89 15.74
CA VAL A 18 4.85 23.99 15.22
C VAL A 18 5.70 25.15 14.66
N SER A 19 6.79 24.86 13.96
CA SER A 19 7.54 25.91 13.24
C SER A 19 7.37 25.78 11.73
N ASP A 20 6.68 26.79 11.20
CA ASP A 20 6.67 27.29 9.82
C ASP A 20 6.03 26.40 8.76
N VAL A 21 4.75 26.68 8.46
CA VAL A 21 4.21 26.48 7.11
C VAL A 21 4.90 27.54 6.24
N PRO A 22 5.83 27.16 5.33
CA PRO A 22 6.46 28.15 4.48
C PRO A 22 5.38 28.78 3.61
N ALA A 23 5.37 30.10 3.51
CA ALA A 23 4.57 30.82 2.54
C ALA A 23 4.75 30.16 1.16
N ALA A 24 3.65 29.94 0.44
CA ALA A 24 3.67 29.31 -0.88
C ALA A 24 4.72 30.01 -1.78
N ASP A 25 5.80 29.29 -2.06
CA ASP A 25 6.94 29.76 -2.83
C ASP A 25 6.52 29.90 -4.30
N ARG A 26 6.06 31.11 -4.67
CA ARG A 26 5.63 31.44 -6.04
C ARG A 26 6.86 31.64 -6.90
N GLY A 27 7.35 30.55 -7.51
CA GLY A 27 8.43 30.63 -8.51
C GLY A 27 9.24 29.35 -8.74
N ARG A 28 9.12 28.34 -7.86
CA ARG A 28 9.74 27.03 -8.10
C ARG A 28 8.95 26.22 -9.14
N PRO A 29 9.59 25.44 -10.02
CA PRO A 29 8.90 24.41 -10.78
C PRO A 29 8.07 23.57 -9.81
N ALA A 30 6.79 23.33 -10.10
CA ALA A 30 5.93 22.55 -9.21
C ALA A 30 6.63 21.21 -8.90
N GLY A 31 6.92 20.97 -7.62
CA GLY A 31 7.56 19.74 -7.17
C GLY A 31 6.77 18.52 -7.68
N SER A 32 7.48 17.43 -7.99
CA SER A 32 6.86 16.22 -8.53
C SER A 32 5.97 15.49 -7.50
N TYR A 33 5.95 15.95 -6.23
CA TYR A 33 5.20 15.34 -5.14
C TYR A 33 3.72 15.14 -5.49
N ASP A 34 3.03 16.18 -5.95
CA ASP A 34 1.59 16.11 -6.21
C ASP A 34 1.28 15.12 -7.35
N LEU A 35 2.14 15.05 -8.37
CA LEU A 35 2.02 14.08 -9.46
C LEU A 35 2.26 12.65 -8.99
N VAL A 36 3.25 12.43 -8.12
CA VAL A 36 3.53 11.12 -7.53
C VAL A 36 2.39 10.68 -6.63
N VAL A 37 1.82 11.58 -5.82
CA VAL A 37 0.64 11.29 -5.00
C VAL A 37 -0.57 10.99 -5.87
N ALA A 38 -0.83 11.77 -6.92
CA ALA A 38 -1.92 11.52 -7.84
C ALA A 38 -1.78 10.17 -8.55
N ALA A 39 -0.59 9.82 -9.02
CA ALA A 39 -0.31 8.51 -9.61
C ALA A 39 -0.48 7.37 -8.60
N PHE A 40 0.04 7.54 -7.39
CA PHE A 40 -0.07 6.55 -6.31
C PHE A 40 -1.53 6.27 -5.94
N VAL A 41 -2.31 7.31 -5.69
CA VAL A 41 -3.73 7.17 -5.35
C VAL A 41 -4.53 6.64 -6.55
N GLY A 42 -4.29 7.16 -7.75
CA GLY A 42 -4.97 6.69 -8.95
C GLY A 42 -4.75 5.20 -9.21
N MET A 43 -3.50 4.73 -9.12
CA MET A 43 -3.17 3.31 -9.27
C MET A 43 -3.77 2.47 -8.15
N LEU A 44 -3.80 2.97 -6.91
CA LEU A 44 -4.46 2.29 -5.79
C LEU A 44 -5.95 2.06 -6.08
N LEU A 45 -6.67 3.10 -6.52
CA LEU A 45 -8.10 2.99 -6.82
C LEU A 45 -8.38 2.05 -8.00
N ILE A 46 -7.57 2.13 -9.07
CA ILE A 46 -7.68 1.21 -10.22
C ILE A 46 -7.39 -0.24 -9.78
N SER A 47 -6.38 -0.43 -8.93
CA SER A 47 -6.03 -1.74 -8.37
C SER A 47 -7.19 -2.31 -7.56
N ASN A 48 -7.84 -1.52 -6.72
CA ASN A 48 -9.01 -1.95 -5.94
C ASN A 48 -10.17 -2.45 -6.82
N ILE A 49 -10.44 -1.79 -7.95
CA ILE A 49 -11.47 -2.25 -8.90
C ILE A 49 -10.99 -3.50 -9.63
N GLY A 50 -9.73 -3.55 -10.07
CA GLY A 50 -9.15 -4.73 -10.71
C GLY A 50 -9.17 -5.98 -9.81
N ALA A 51 -9.05 -5.79 -8.50
CA ALA A 51 -9.06 -6.85 -7.51
C ALA A 51 -10.39 -7.62 -7.41
N THR A 52 -11.46 -7.07 -7.98
CA THR A 52 -12.79 -7.72 -8.04
C THR A 52 -12.80 -8.94 -8.97
N LYS A 53 -11.80 -9.05 -9.85
CA LYS A 53 -11.64 -10.18 -10.76
C LYS A 53 -10.46 -11.05 -10.35
N LEU A 54 -10.73 -12.29 -9.97
CA LEU A 54 -9.70 -13.31 -9.79
C LEU A 54 -9.09 -13.74 -11.13
N ILE A 55 -7.79 -14.02 -11.11
CA ILE A 55 -6.98 -14.46 -12.24
C ILE A 55 -6.19 -15.70 -11.79
N SER A 56 -6.23 -16.75 -12.60
CA SER A 56 -5.48 -17.99 -12.35
C SER A 56 -4.35 -18.15 -13.36
N PHE A 57 -3.16 -18.47 -12.87
CA PHE A 57 -1.98 -18.73 -13.70
C PHE A 57 -1.42 -20.14 -13.49
N GLY A 58 -1.09 -20.82 -14.59
CA GLY A 58 -0.38 -22.10 -14.58
C GLY A 58 -1.28 -23.34 -14.54
N PRO A 59 -0.72 -24.53 -14.83
CA PRO A 59 -1.44 -25.80 -14.74
C PRO A 59 -1.64 -26.20 -13.27
N THR A 60 -2.62 -27.06 -12.97
CA THR A 60 -2.79 -27.64 -11.64
C THR A 60 -1.56 -28.48 -11.26
N TRP A 61 -0.85 -28.07 -10.20
CA TRP A 61 0.33 -28.77 -9.72
C TRP A 61 0.36 -28.79 -8.20
N ALA A 62 0.33 -30.01 -7.64
CA ALA A 62 0.25 -30.24 -6.21
C ALA A 62 1.23 -31.34 -5.75
N PRO A 63 2.56 -31.09 -5.80
CA PRO A 63 3.54 -32.08 -5.35
C PRO A 63 3.36 -32.36 -3.85
N GLY A 64 3.29 -33.64 -3.47
CA GLY A 64 3.10 -34.05 -2.08
C GLY A 64 1.74 -33.69 -1.48
N GLY A 65 0.72 -33.43 -2.31
CA GLY A 65 -0.63 -33.06 -1.85
C GLY A 65 -0.79 -31.59 -1.46
N VAL A 66 0.26 -30.77 -1.60
CA VAL A 66 0.22 -29.33 -1.33
C VAL A 66 -0.07 -28.60 -2.65
N PRO A 67 -1.21 -27.92 -2.81
CA PRO A 67 -1.51 -27.18 -4.03
C PRO A 67 -0.60 -25.94 -4.14
N ILE A 68 0.32 -25.95 -5.11
CA ILE A 68 1.23 -24.83 -5.40
C ILE A 68 0.75 -24.05 -6.63
N LEU A 69 0.21 -24.75 -7.63
CA LEU A 69 -0.42 -24.16 -8.81
C LEU A 69 -1.86 -24.68 -8.99
N PRO A 70 -2.75 -23.89 -9.63
CA PRO A 70 -2.51 -22.56 -10.19
C PRO A 70 -2.30 -21.49 -9.12
N ILE A 71 -1.46 -20.50 -9.42
CA ILE A 71 -1.42 -19.28 -8.59
C ILE A 71 -2.72 -18.53 -8.85
N ILE A 72 -3.54 -18.41 -7.83
CA ILE A 72 -4.74 -17.58 -7.84
C ILE A 72 -4.34 -16.21 -7.30
N THR A 73 -4.50 -15.20 -8.12
CA THR A 73 -4.33 -13.78 -7.78
C THR A 73 -5.54 -13.01 -8.27
N ASP A 74 -5.49 -11.68 -8.22
CA ASP A 74 -6.56 -10.80 -8.66
C ASP A 74 -6.01 -9.73 -9.63
N GLY A 75 -6.88 -9.06 -10.36
CA GLY A 75 -6.47 -8.02 -11.31
C GLY A 75 -5.74 -6.84 -10.66
N GLY A 76 -5.94 -6.61 -9.36
CA GLY A 76 -5.26 -5.58 -8.59
C GLY A 76 -3.77 -5.84 -8.44
N ALA A 77 -3.37 -7.12 -8.39
CA ALA A 77 -1.97 -7.55 -8.30
C ALA A 77 -1.08 -7.08 -9.46
N ILE A 78 -1.66 -6.67 -10.59
CA ILE A 78 -0.93 -6.09 -11.73
C ILE A 78 -0.35 -4.72 -11.37
N LEU A 79 -1.15 -3.87 -10.71
CA LEU A 79 -0.76 -2.50 -10.36
C LEU A 79 -0.14 -2.40 -8.97
N PHE A 80 -0.35 -3.40 -8.14
CA PHE A 80 0.12 -3.41 -6.76
C PHE A 80 1.64 -3.14 -6.62
N PRO A 81 2.53 -3.77 -7.42
CA PRO A 81 3.97 -3.45 -7.38
C PRO A 81 4.25 -1.99 -7.71
N LEU A 82 3.51 -1.40 -8.66
CA LEU A 82 3.68 0.00 -9.01
C LEU A 82 3.24 0.93 -7.87
N THR A 83 2.17 0.58 -7.15
CA THR A 83 1.74 1.36 -5.98
C THR A 83 2.78 1.32 -4.85
N TYR A 84 3.41 0.18 -4.59
CA TYR A 84 4.49 0.07 -3.60
C TYR A 84 5.74 0.85 -4.02
N ILE A 85 6.13 0.78 -5.30
CA ILE A 85 7.22 1.59 -5.85
C ILE A 85 6.98 3.08 -5.63
N LEU A 86 5.76 3.56 -5.87
CA LEU A 86 5.41 4.96 -5.64
C LEU A 86 5.40 5.30 -4.14
N GLY A 87 4.94 4.38 -3.28
CA GLY A 87 5.05 4.50 -1.82
C GLY A 87 6.50 4.62 -1.33
N ASP A 88 7.39 3.79 -1.88
CA ASP A 88 8.82 3.81 -1.60
C ASP A 88 9.47 5.11 -2.08
N VAL A 89 9.13 5.58 -3.28
CA VAL A 89 9.55 6.89 -3.79
C VAL A 89 9.10 7.99 -2.83
N LEU A 90 7.85 7.96 -2.38
CA LEU A 90 7.30 8.95 -1.46
C LEU A 90 8.08 8.98 -0.14
N ALA A 91 8.36 7.81 0.44
CA ALA A 91 9.10 7.68 1.69
C ALA A 91 10.60 8.02 1.55
N GLU A 92 11.24 7.59 0.46
CA GLU A 92 12.68 7.76 0.21
C GLU A 92 13.05 9.20 -0.16
N VAL A 93 12.21 9.88 -0.96
CA VAL A 93 12.46 11.23 -1.48
C VAL A 93 11.89 12.30 -0.56
N TYR A 94 10.63 12.15 -0.14
CA TYR A 94 9.91 13.20 0.59
C TYR A 94 9.83 12.96 2.11
N GLY A 95 10.26 11.79 2.57
CA GLY A 95 10.32 11.42 3.98
C GLY A 95 8.96 11.02 4.57
N LEU A 96 9.01 10.55 5.82
CA LEU A 96 7.88 9.90 6.48
C LEU A 96 6.62 10.78 6.58
N ARG A 97 6.75 12.07 6.89
CA ARG A 97 5.59 12.98 7.05
C ARG A 97 4.80 13.11 5.74
N ARG A 98 5.50 13.32 4.61
CA ARG A 98 4.87 13.49 3.29
C ARG A 98 4.38 12.16 2.73
N ALA A 99 5.08 11.05 2.99
CA ALA A 99 4.60 9.71 2.66
C ALA A 99 3.31 9.37 3.43
N ASN A 100 3.27 9.57 4.74
CA ASN A 100 2.07 9.32 5.55
C ASN A 100 0.88 10.16 5.08
N ARG A 101 1.10 11.42 4.70
CA ARG A 101 0.03 12.26 4.12
C ARG A 101 -0.54 11.63 2.85
N ALA A 102 0.32 11.14 1.95
CA ALA A 102 -0.11 10.46 0.72
C ALA A 102 -0.87 9.16 1.01
N ILE A 103 -0.37 8.35 1.95
CA ILE A 103 -1.00 7.08 2.37
C ILE A 103 -2.39 7.35 2.97
N ILE A 104 -2.51 8.32 3.88
CA ILE A 104 -3.81 8.69 4.47
C ILE A 104 -4.76 9.24 3.40
N THR A 105 -4.25 10.03 2.44
CA THR A 105 -5.05 10.53 1.32
C THR A 105 -5.58 9.37 0.47
N GLY A 106 -4.73 8.39 0.14
CA GLY A 106 -5.13 7.17 -0.57
C GLY A 106 -6.17 6.36 0.19
N PHE A 107 -5.98 6.16 1.49
CA PHE A 107 -6.94 5.49 2.37
C PHE A 107 -8.30 6.19 2.38
N VAL A 108 -8.33 7.51 2.58
CA VAL A 108 -9.58 8.30 2.59
C VAL A 108 -10.28 8.23 1.24
N LEU A 109 -9.55 8.38 0.14
CA LEU A 109 -10.16 8.33 -1.19
C LEU A 109 -10.64 6.92 -1.56
N ALA A 110 -9.95 5.87 -1.11
CA ALA A 110 -10.42 4.50 -1.25
C ALA A 110 -11.72 4.27 -0.46
N ALA A 111 -11.81 4.78 0.78
CA ALA A 111 -13.04 4.72 1.57
C ALA A 111 -14.19 5.51 0.91
N VAL A 112 -13.91 6.71 0.39
CA VAL A 112 -14.90 7.50 -0.37
C VAL A 112 -15.38 6.75 -1.60
N MET A 113 -14.48 6.11 -2.35
CA MET A 113 -14.84 5.27 -3.49
C MET A 113 -15.77 4.13 -3.07
N SER A 114 -15.42 3.39 -2.00
CA SER A 114 -16.24 2.28 -1.51
C SER A 114 -17.64 2.73 -1.04
N VAL A 115 -17.73 3.85 -0.32
CA VAL A 115 -19.02 4.42 0.10
C VAL A 115 -19.83 4.89 -1.12
N THR A 116 -19.17 5.48 -2.11
CA THR A 116 -19.84 5.91 -3.35
C THR A 116 -20.43 4.72 -4.08
N PHE A 117 -19.67 3.64 -4.26
CA PHE A 117 -20.19 2.42 -4.91
C PHE A 117 -21.32 1.77 -4.12
N LEU A 118 -21.24 1.75 -2.77
CA LEU A 118 -22.35 1.30 -1.93
C LEU A 118 -23.64 2.11 -2.18
N ILE A 119 -23.54 3.45 -2.21
CA ILE A 119 -24.70 4.32 -2.42
C ILE A 119 -25.28 4.13 -3.83
N VAL A 120 -24.42 4.03 -4.85
CA VAL A 120 -24.85 3.85 -6.24
C VAL A 120 -25.49 2.47 -6.45
N ASP A 121 -24.93 1.42 -5.86
CA ASP A 121 -25.48 0.05 -5.93
C ASP A 121 -26.86 -0.06 -5.25
N ALA A 122 -27.05 0.65 -4.13
CA ALA A 122 -28.33 0.66 -3.41
C ALA A 122 -29.41 1.56 -4.04
N ALA A 123 -29.03 2.47 -4.95
CA ALA A 123 -29.98 3.36 -5.61
C ALA A 123 -30.85 2.57 -6.62
N PRO A 124 -32.15 2.93 -6.77
CA PRO A 124 -33.00 2.28 -7.75
C PRO A 124 -32.45 2.53 -9.16
N PRO A 125 -32.32 1.49 -10.01
CA PRO A 125 -31.87 1.66 -11.38
C PRO A 125 -32.88 2.49 -12.17
N ALA A 126 -32.39 3.27 -13.15
CA ALA A 126 -33.26 3.94 -14.11
C ALA A 126 -34.05 2.90 -14.92
N ALA A 127 -35.25 3.25 -15.39
CA ALA A 127 -36.17 2.32 -16.07
C ALA A 127 -35.51 1.60 -17.27
N ASP A 128 -34.64 2.29 -17.99
CA ASP A 128 -33.96 1.76 -19.18
C ASP A 128 -32.52 1.28 -18.90
N TRP A 129 -32.11 1.14 -17.63
CA TRP A 129 -30.77 0.65 -17.26
C TRP A 129 -30.76 -0.88 -17.12
N PRO A 130 -30.08 -1.63 -18.02
CA PRO A 130 -30.16 -3.09 -18.03
C PRO A 130 -29.09 -3.79 -17.18
N ASN A 131 -28.10 -3.06 -16.64
CA ASN A 131 -26.85 -3.63 -16.12
C ASN A 131 -26.76 -3.63 -14.59
N GLN A 132 -27.90 -3.66 -13.87
CA GLN A 132 -27.88 -3.63 -12.41
C GLN A 132 -27.16 -4.84 -11.80
N ASP A 133 -27.45 -6.05 -12.30
CA ASP A 133 -26.82 -7.27 -11.79
C ASP A 133 -25.31 -7.28 -12.07
N ALA A 134 -24.89 -6.79 -13.24
CA ALA A 134 -23.48 -6.67 -13.59
C ALA A 134 -22.77 -5.62 -12.72
N TRP A 135 -23.43 -4.50 -12.42
CA TRP A 135 -22.93 -3.50 -11.49
C TRP A 135 -22.71 -4.10 -10.10
N HIS A 136 -23.74 -4.74 -9.53
CA HIS A 136 -23.64 -5.35 -8.20
C HIS A 136 -22.58 -6.46 -8.16
N ALA A 137 -22.42 -7.24 -9.23
CA ALA A 137 -21.43 -8.31 -9.29
C ALA A 137 -19.97 -7.79 -9.28
N VAL A 138 -19.72 -6.61 -9.86
CA VAL A 138 -18.35 -6.08 -10.00
C VAL A 138 -18.04 -5.00 -8.95
N LEU A 139 -18.96 -4.07 -8.72
CA LEU A 139 -18.78 -2.90 -7.85
C LEU A 139 -19.62 -2.95 -6.58
N GLY A 140 -20.42 -4.00 -6.38
CA GLY A 140 -21.21 -4.19 -5.17
C GLY A 140 -20.36 -4.15 -3.91
N PHE A 141 -20.93 -3.61 -2.83
CA PHE A 141 -20.20 -3.40 -1.59
C PHE A 141 -20.11 -4.70 -0.79
N VAL A 142 -18.89 -5.21 -0.60
CA VAL A 142 -18.61 -6.34 0.31
C VAL A 142 -17.90 -5.80 1.56
N PRO A 143 -18.65 -5.50 2.65
CA PRO A 143 -18.11 -4.78 3.81
C PRO A 143 -16.84 -5.41 4.37
N ARG A 144 -16.84 -6.75 4.48
CA ARG A 144 -15.70 -7.52 5.01
C ARG A 144 -14.43 -7.32 4.19
N ILE A 145 -14.53 -7.38 2.86
CA ILE A 145 -13.38 -7.21 1.96
C ILE A 145 -12.91 -5.76 1.95
N VAL A 146 -13.83 -4.80 1.91
CA VAL A 146 -13.48 -3.37 1.96
C VAL A 146 -12.72 -3.04 3.25
N VAL A 147 -13.21 -3.50 4.41
CA VAL A 147 -12.54 -3.27 5.70
C VAL A 147 -11.17 -3.95 5.73
N ALA A 148 -11.07 -5.19 5.24
CA ALA A 148 -9.80 -5.90 5.14
C ALA A 148 -8.79 -5.14 4.26
N SER A 149 -9.18 -4.69 3.07
CA SER A 149 -8.32 -3.96 2.14
C SER A 149 -7.85 -2.63 2.72
N LEU A 150 -8.77 -1.84 3.29
CA LEU A 150 -8.44 -0.53 3.85
C LEU A 150 -7.48 -0.64 5.04
N LEU A 151 -7.72 -1.59 5.95
CA LEU A 151 -6.85 -1.79 7.11
C LEU A 151 -5.51 -2.43 6.74
N GLY A 152 -5.52 -3.41 5.82
CA GLY A 152 -4.30 -4.02 5.28
C GLY A 152 -3.40 -2.98 4.62
N TYR A 153 -3.95 -2.23 3.66
CA TYR A 153 -3.26 -1.14 2.99
C TYR A 153 -2.68 -0.14 3.98
N LEU A 154 -3.48 0.34 4.94
CA LEU A 154 -3.04 1.35 5.90
C LEU A 154 -1.90 0.82 6.78
N ALA A 155 -2.04 -0.39 7.32
CA ALA A 155 -1.00 -1.02 8.15
C ALA A 155 0.28 -1.27 7.35
N GLY A 156 0.16 -1.86 6.16
CA GLY A 156 1.29 -2.22 5.31
C GLY A 156 2.06 -1.01 4.80
N GLN A 157 1.36 -0.01 4.23
CA GLN A 157 2.02 1.18 3.69
C GLN A 157 2.67 2.05 4.77
N LEU A 158 2.02 2.21 5.94
CA LEU A 158 2.61 2.95 7.06
C LEU A 158 3.85 2.23 7.60
N LEU A 159 3.81 0.91 7.76
CA LEU A 159 4.96 0.13 8.20
C LEU A 159 6.09 0.12 7.17
N ASN A 160 5.75 0.00 5.88
CA ASN A 160 6.70 0.10 4.78
C ASN A 160 7.46 1.44 4.86
N ALA A 161 6.73 2.56 4.83
CA ALA A 161 7.33 3.90 4.90
C ALA A 161 8.17 4.10 6.18
N LEU A 162 7.68 3.62 7.33
CA LEU A 162 8.38 3.71 8.61
C LEU A 162 9.71 2.93 8.59
N VAL A 163 9.68 1.68 8.13
CA VAL A 163 10.87 0.81 8.07
C VAL A 163 11.88 1.37 7.09
N LEU A 164 11.44 1.81 5.91
CA LEU A 164 12.31 2.41 4.89
C LEU A 164 13.08 3.60 5.46
N VAL A 165 12.36 4.55 6.08
CA VAL A 165 12.96 5.75 6.68
C VAL A 165 13.85 5.40 7.87
N ARG A 166 13.48 4.41 8.69
CA ARG A 166 14.31 3.94 9.82
C ARG A 166 15.61 3.30 9.35
N ILE A 167 15.60 2.50 8.29
CA ILE A 167 16.82 1.93 7.71
C ILE A 167 17.69 3.06 7.15
N LYS A 168 17.10 4.04 6.45
CA LYS A 168 17.81 5.22 5.94
C LYS A 168 18.50 6.01 7.05
N GLN A 169 17.80 6.26 8.16
CA GLN A 169 18.38 6.98 9.31
C GLN A 169 19.56 6.26 9.94
N ARG A 170 19.58 4.93 9.91
CA ARG A 170 20.64 4.11 10.52
C ARG A 170 21.81 3.83 9.58
N TRP A 171 21.57 3.66 8.28
CA TRP A 171 22.57 3.20 7.30
C TRP A 171 22.88 4.24 6.21
N GLY A 172 22.28 5.42 6.24
CA GLY A 172 22.49 6.47 5.24
C GLY A 172 21.96 6.10 3.85
N GLU A 173 22.53 6.73 2.81
CA GLU A 173 22.06 6.58 1.43
C GLU A 173 22.68 5.37 0.69
N GLU A 174 23.79 4.81 1.17
CA GLU A 174 24.65 3.87 0.42
C GLU A 174 23.95 2.58 -0.07
N ARG A 175 22.98 2.06 0.69
CA ARG A 175 22.33 0.76 0.41
C ARG A 175 20.84 0.90 0.14
N LEU A 176 20.47 1.47 -1.00
CA LEU A 176 19.05 1.65 -1.38
C LEU A 176 18.27 0.32 -1.40
N TRP A 177 18.83 -0.76 -1.93
CA TRP A 177 18.16 -2.06 -2.02
C TRP A 177 17.79 -2.62 -0.65
N VAL A 178 18.65 -2.42 0.37
CA VAL A 178 18.35 -2.87 1.74
C VAL A 178 17.14 -2.14 2.29
N ARG A 179 17.01 -0.85 1.95
CA ARG A 179 15.86 -0.05 2.36
C ARG A 179 14.58 -0.54 1.68
N LEU A 180 14.61 -0.66 0.35
CA LEU A 180 13.46 -1.09 -0.45
C LEU A 180 13.02 -2.51 -0.06
N ILE A 181 13.88 -3.53 -0.24
CA ILE A 181 13.52 -4.92 0.08
C ILE A 181 13.15 -5.07 1.57
N GLY A 182 13.91 -4.44 2.46
CA GLY A 182 13.68 -4.54 3.90
C GLY A 182 12.34 -3.94 4.33
N SER A 183 11.93 -2.82 3.72
CA SER A 183 10.63 -2.21 4.00
C SER A 183 9.50 -3.00 3.36
N THR A 184 9.66 -3.42 2.10
CA THR A 184 8.69 -4.27 1.38
C THR A 184 8.36 -5.53 2.17
N LEU A 185 9.38 -6.26 2.65
CA LEU A 185 9.19 -7.50 3.41
C LEU A 185 8.27 -7.31 4.60
N ILE A 186 8.46 -6.22 5.36
CA ILE A 186 7.69 -5.94 6.59
C ILE A 186 6.32 -5.35 6.25
N GLY A 187 6.26 -4.41 5.30
CA GLY A 187 5.02 -3.77 4.87
C GLY A 187 4.06 -4.76 4.24
N GLU A 188 4.52 -5.55 3.28
CA GLU A 188 3.69 -6.55 2.59
C GLU A 188 3.25 -7.67 3.51
N PHE A 189 4.09 -8.05 4.47
CA PHE A 189 3.69 -9.02 5.48
C PHE A 189 2.55 -8.49 6.33
N ALA A 190 2.65 -7.25 6.80
CA ALA A 190 1.61 -6.64 7.61
C ALA A 190 0.30 -6.45 6.82
N ASP A 191 0.37 -5.96 5.58
CA ASP A 191 -0.79 -5.85 4.69
C ASP A 191 -1.46 -7.21 4.50
N THR A 192 -0.71 -8.20 4.02
CA THR A 192 -1.24 -9.53 3.71
C THR A 192 -1.80 -10.22 4.94
N MET A 193 -1.14 -10.08 6.10
CA MET A 193 -1.63 -10.66 7.35
C MET A 193 -2.95 -10.03 7.78
N VAL A 194 -3.02 -8.70 7.86
CA VAL A 194 -4.24 -7.98 8.26
C VAL A 194 -5.37 -8.26 7.29
N PHE A 195 -5.09 -8.19 5.99
CA PHE A 195 -6.04 -8.48 4.94
C PHE A 195 -6.58 -9.90 5.07
N CYS A 196 -5.73 -10.93 5.06
CA CYS A 196 -6.18 -12.32 5.08
C CYS A 196 -6.92 -12.68 6.36
N LEU A 197 -6.46 -12.20 7.53
CA LEU A 197 -7.11 -12.50 8.81
C LEU A 197 -8.52 -11.90 8.90
N ILE A 198 -8.77 -10.77 8.25
CA ILE A 198 -10.10 -10.14 8.20
C ILE A 198 -10.92 -10.73 7.04
N ALA A 199 -10.39 -10.75 5.81
CA ALA A 199 -11.10 -11.18 4.61
C ALA A 199 -11.52 -12.65 4.65
N PHE A 200 -10.63 -13.53 5.14
CA PHE A 200 -10.81 -14.99 5.07
C PHE A 200 -10.65 -15.68 6.42
N GLY A 201 -10.13 -14.98 7.42
CA GLY A 201 -9.97 -15.47 8.78
C GLY A 201 -11.13 -15.06 9.72
N PRO A 202 -11.06 -15.52 10.98
CA PRO A 202 -12.14 -15.35 11.94
C PRO A 202 -12.38 -13.91 12.38
N LEU A 203 -11.42 -12.99 12.19
CA LEU A 203 -11.56 -11.59 12.61
C LEU A 203 -12.66 -10.87 11.83
N GLY A 204 -12.92 -11.27 10.58
CA GLY A 204 -13.97 -10.66 9.76
C GLY A 204 -15.34 -11.31 9.89
N ASN A 205 -15.52 -12.39 10.66
CA ASN A 205 -16.81 -13.07 10.76
C ASN A 205 -17.93 -12.14 11.28
N VAL A 206 -17.58 -11.13 12.09
CA VAL A 206 -18.52 -10.10 12.57
C VAL A 206 -19.09 -9.23 11.43
N LEU A 207 -18.42 -9.21 10.27
CA LEU A 207 -18.84 -8.51 9.05
C LEU A 207 -19.53 -9.45 8.04
N GLY A 208 -19.74 -10.71 8.40
CA GLY A 208 -20.39 -11.74 7.57
C GLY A 208 -19.44 -12.66 6.80
N GLY A 209 -20.00 -13.71 6.19
CA GLY A 209 -19.26 -14.72 5.43
C GLY A 209 -18.55 -15.75 6.30
N GLU A 210 -18.09 -16.83 5.67
CA GLU A 210 -17.40 -17.93 6.37
C GLU A 210 -15.89 -17.69 6.42
N SER A 211 -15.21 -18.38 7.34
CA SER A 211 -13.76 -18.43 7.40
C SER A 211 -13.25 -19.67 6.68
N ILE A 212 -12.13 -19.55 5.97
CA ILE A 212 -11.45 -20.72 5.40
C ILE A 212 -10.66 -21.47 6.50
N PRO A 213 -10.40 -22.78 6.34
CA PRO A 213 -9.61 -23.54 7.29
C PRO A 213 -8.20 -22.95 7.51
N TRP A 214 -7.68 -23.01 8.74
CA TRP A 214 -6.36 -22.48 9.09
C TRP A 214 -5.21 -22.90 8.16
N PRO A 215 -5.09 -24.17 7.73
CA PRO A 215 -4.03 -24.57 6.81
C PRO A 215 -4.11 -23.83 5.46
N ALA A 216 -5.33 -23.63 4.94
CA ALA A 216 -5.55 -22.89 3.70
C ALA A 216 -5.23 -21.40 3.87
N LEU A 217 -5.62 -20.81 5.01
CA LEU A 217 -5.32 -19.42 5.34
C LEU A 217 -3.81 -19.16 5.45
N ILE A 218 -3.08 -20.02 6.15
CA ILE A 218 -1.62 -19.92 6.30
C ILE A 218 -0.94 -20.05 4.93
N ASN A 219 -1.38 -21.02 4.11
CA ASN A 219 -0.86 -21.17 2.76
C ASN A 219 -1.11 -19.91 1.92
N TYR A 220 -2.32 -19.35 1.98
CA TYR A 220 -2.70 -18.16 1.22
C TYR A 220 -1.86 -16.94 1.63
N ILE A 221 -1.65 -16.73 2.94
CA ILE A 221 -0.77 -15.66 3.46
C ILE A 221 0.66 -15.86 2.97
N ALA A 222 1.21 -17.07 3.11
CA ALA A 222 2.60 -17.34 2.76
C ALA A 222 2.87 -17.20 1.26
N VAL A 223 2.02 -17.80 0.42
CA VAL A 223 2.14 -17.73 -1.04
C VAL A 223 1.91 -16.31 -1.54
N GLY A 224 0.88 -15.63 -1.05
CA GLY A 224 0.57 -14.25 -1.44
C GLY A 224 1.68 -13.27 -1.05
N TRP A 225 2.21 -13.39 0.16
CA TRP A 225 3.32 -12.55 0.62
C TRP A 225 4.60 -12.80 -0.19
N LEU A 226 4.98 -14.07 -0.40
CA LEU A 226 6.16 -14.41 -1.20
C LEU A 226 6.03 -13.96 -2.65
N TYR A 227 4.84 -14.09 -3.24
CA TYR A 227 4.55 -13.60 -4.58
C TYR A 227 4.76 -12.08 -4.67
N LYS A 228 4.11 -11.30 -3.79
CA LYS A 228 4.21 -9.84 -3.77
C LYS A 228 5.66 -9.36 -3.61
N VAL A 229 6.36 -9.90 -2.61
CA VAL A 229 7.78 -9.59 -2.38
C VAL A 229 8.64 -9.97 -3.58
N GLY A 230 8.41 -11.15 -4.17
CA GLY A 230 9.17 -11.62 -5.33
C GLY A 230 9.00 -10.71 -6.55
N VAL A 231 7.77 -10.27 -6.81
CA VAL A 231 7.48 -9.30 -7.88
C VAL A 231 8.22 -7.99 -7.62
N GLU A 232 8.19 -7.47 -6.40
CA GLU A 232 8.86 -6.20 -6.09
C GLU A 232 10.39 -6.29 -6.22
N VAL A 233 10.98 -7.41 -5.81
CA VAL A 233 12.42 -7.69 -6.01
C VAL A 233 12.77 -7.68 -7.50
N ILE A 234 11.93 -8.25 -8.36
CA ILE A 234 12.11 -8.22 -9.82
C ILE A 234 12.03 -6.79 -10.36
N PHE A 235 11.15 -5.95 -9.78
CA PHE A 235 10.94 -4.57 -10.21
C PHE A 235 11.96 -3.57 -9.63
N LEU A 236 12.82 -3.97 -8.68
CA LEU A 236 13.87 -3.10 -8.10
C LEU A 236 14.67 -2.29 -9.13
N PRO A 237 15.13 -2.83 -10.28
CA PRO A 237 15.86 -2.04 -11.27
C PRO A 237 15.04 -0.85 -11.80
N LEU A 238 13.72 -1.01 -11.94
CA LEU A 238 12.82 0.06 -12.32
C LEU A 238 12.65 1.06 -11.17
N THR A 239 12.42 0.59 -9.95
CA THR A 239 12.29 1.41 -8.73
C THR A 239 13.49 2.35 -8.57
N TYR A 240 14.70 1.82 -8.74
CA TYR A 240 15.94 2.60 -8.71
C TYR A 240 15.96 3.74 -9.73
N ARG A 241 15.54 3.46 -10.97
CA ARG A 241 15.49 4.47 -12.05
C ARG A 241 14.47 5.56 -11.75
N VAL A 242 13.29 5.19 -11.25
CA VAL A 242 12.22 6.13 -10.89
C VAL A 242 12.66 7.03 -9.74
N ILE A 243 13.22 6.46 -8.66
CA ILE A 243 13.75 7.23 -7.52
C ILE A 243 14.84 8.19 -7.98
N ALA A 244 15.80 7.72 -8.79
CA ALA A 244 16.88 8.55 -9.30
C ALA A 244 16.37 9.70 -10.19
N ALA A 245 15.39 9.44 -11.05
CA ALA A 245 14.78 10.44 -11.92
C ALA A 245 14.05 11.52 -11.10
N ILE A 246 13.29 11.13 -10.08
CA ILE A 246 12.54 12.05 -9.23
C ILE A 246 13.49 12.87 -8.35
N LYS A 247 14.49 12.24 -7.70
CA LYS A 247 15.51 12.97 -6.92
C LYS A 247 16.22 14.03 -7.78
N ARG A 248 16.60 13.70 -9.03
CA ARG A 248 17.23 14.66 -9.94
C ARG A 248 16.33 15.86 -10.26
N ARG A 249 15.03 15.63 -10.46
CA ARG A 249 14.05 16.70 -10.72
C ARG A 249 13.84 17.59 -9.50
N GLU A 250 13.75 17.00 -8.31
CA GLU A 250 13.58 17.76 -7.06
C GLU A 250 14.82 18.58 -6.69
N ILE A 251 16.03 18.11 -7.01
CA ILE A 251 17.27 18.90 -6.82
C ILE A 251 17.35 20.05 -7.82
N ALA A 252 16.80 19.89 -9.02
CA ALA A 252 16.82 20.90 -10.08
C ALA A 252 15.72 21.98 -9.94
N ALA A 253 14.79 21.83 -8.99
CA ALA A 253 13.64 22.71 -8.74
C ALA A 253 13.85 23.58 -7.48
#